data_AF-A0A918PNS3-F1
#
_entry.id   AF-A0A918PNS3-F1
#
_cell.length_a   1.000
_cell.length_b   1.000
_cell.length_c   1.000
_cell.angle_alpha   90.00
_cell.angle_beta   90.00
_cell.angle_gamma   90.00
#
_symmetry.space_group_name_H-M   'P 1'
#
loop_
_entity.id
_entity.type
_entity.pdbx_description
1 polymer ?
#
loop_
_entity_poly.entity_id
_entity_poly.type
_entity_poly.pdbx_seq_one_letter_code
_entity_poly.pdbx_strand_id
1 'polypeptide(L)'
;MNKTVQSISKLSFSEWKSILIKVKERIVENNVIIISAGVGFFGFLAIFPALMALISIYGFVMDPQQIEEQVSKISSMIPEQMHEILQYRVDNFIKPEGESLGWGTFLGILLGIWIGNLATKFLFRGINISYETDSQRGIIKNNGLTLLFTFGAIILIILSAALIVF
;
A
#
# COMPACT_ATOMS: atom_id res chain seq x y z
N MET A 1 -34.94 4.22 -29.95
CA MET A 1 -35.68 2.96 -30.16
C MET A 1 -35.49 2.09 -28.93
N ASN A 2 -36.53 2.05 -28.09
CA ASN A 2 -36.52 1.54 -26.73
C ASN A 2 -36.71 0.01 -26.77
N LYS A 3 -35.64 -0.77 -26.56
CA LYS A 3 -35.73 -2.21 -26.35
C LYS A 3 -35.34 -2.50 -24.90
N THR A 4 -36.34 -2.66 -24.06
CA THR A 4 -36.23 -3.21 -22.71
C THR A 4 -35.42 -4.50 -22.78
N VAL A 5 -34.31 -4.56 -22.06
CA VAL A 5 -33.36 -5.68 -22.05
C VAL A 5 -34.10 -6.94 -21.63
N GLN A 6 -34.50 -7.77 -22.60
CA GLN A 6 -34.99 -9.11 -22.32
C GLN A 6 -33.79 -9.98 -21.94
N SER A 7 -33.94 -10.75 -20.85
CA SER A 7 -33.01 -11.72 -20.24
C SER A 7 -31.67 -11.92 -20.97
N ILE A 8 -30.56 -11.60 -20.28
CA ILE A 8 -29.15 -11.79 -20.73
C ILE A 8 -28.92 -13.20 -21.32
N SER A 9 -29.69 -14.18 -20.86
CA SER A 9 -29.66 -15.58 -21.30
C SER A 9 -30.07 -15.84 -22.76
N LYS A 10 -30.63 -14.87 -23.49
CA LYS A 10 -31.09 -15.03 -24.89
C LYS A 10 -30.26 -14.25 -25.93
N LEU A 11 -29.13 -13.67 -25.53
CA LEU A 11 -28.28 -12.90 -26.43
C LEU A 11 -27.58 -13.80 -27.45
N SER A 12 -27.69 -13.43 -28.73
CA SER A 12 -26.93 -14.03 -29.82
C SER A 12 -25.45 -13.62 -29.78
N PHE A 13 -24.59 -14.37 -30.47
CA PHE A 13 -23.17 -14.05 -30.57
C PHE A 13 -22.91 -12.63 -31.12
N SER A 14 -23.72 -12.17 -32.08
CA SER A 14 -23.61 -10.83 -32.67
C SER A 14 -23.93 -9.72 -31.64
N GLU A 15 -24.91 -9.94 -30.77
CA GLU A 15 -25.28 -8.99 -29.72
C GLU A 15 -24.19 -8.92 -28.65
N TRP A 16 -23.61 -10.05 -28.24
CA TRP A 16 -22.44 -10.08 -27.37
C TRP A 16 -21.25 -9.33 -27.95
N LYS A 17 -20.96 -9.51 -29.24
CA LYS A 17 -19.90 -8.76 -29.94
C LYS A 17 -20.19 -7.24 -29.91
N SER A 18 -21.44 -6.84 -30.12
CA SER A 18 -21.83 -5.42 -30.04
C SER A 18 -21.62 -4.84 -28.64
N ILE A 19 -21.97 -5.59 -27.58
CA ILE A 19 -21.75 -5.18 -26.19
C ILE A 19 -20.25 -5.00 -25.92
N LEU A 20 -19.41 -5.95 -26.32
CA LEU A 20 -17.96 -5.87 -26.13
C LEU A 20 -17.36 -4.65 -26.84
N ILE A 21 -17.80 -4.35 -28.07
CA ILE A 21 -17.34 -3.17 -28.81
C ILE A 21 -17.72 -1.88 -28.06
N LYS A 22 -18.98 -1.76 -27.61
CA LYS A 22 -19.44 -0.60 -26.83
C LYS A 22 -18.70 -0.43 -25.50
N VAL A 23 -18.38 -1.53 -24.82
CA VAL A 23 -17.57 -1.50 -23.59
C VAL A 23 -16.16 -0.99 -23.90
N LYS A 24 -15.53 -1.47 -24.98
CA LYS A 24 -14.22 -0.99 -25.41
C LYS A 24 -14.24 0.50 -25.74
N GLU A 25 -15.24 0.97 -26.48
CA GLU A 25 -15.43 2.40 -26.80
C GLU A 25 -15.54 3.22 -25.53
N ARG A 26 -16.41 2.82 -24.59
CA ARG A 26 -16.57 3.51 -23.30
C ARG A 26 -15.30 3.51 -22.45
N ILE A 27 -14.52 2.43 -22.43
CA ILE A 27 -13.24 2.36 -21.72
C ILE A 27 -12.27 3.43 -22.23
N VAL A 28 -12.23 3.64 -23.54
CA VAL A 28 -11.37 4.63 -24.20
C VAL A 28 -11.90 6.05 -23.96
N GLU A 29 -13.19 6.29 -24.21
CA GLU A 29 -13.84 7.60 -24.03
C GLU A 29 -13.68 8.12 -22.59
N ASN A 30 -13.85 7.24 -21.61
CA ASN A 30 -13.79 7.59 -20.20
C ASN A 30 -12.37 7.54 -19.60
N ASN A 31 -11.33 7.32 -20.42
CA ASN A 31 -9.94 7.21 -19.97
C ASN A 31 -9.75 6.22 -18.81
N VAL A 32 -10.53 5.13 -18.78
CA VAL A 32 -10.53 4.16 -17.68
C VAL A 32 -9.15 3.53 -17.52
N ILE A 33 -8.42 3.33 -18.63
CA ILE A 33 -7.06 2.80 -18.63
C ILE A 33 -6.12 3.70 -17.80
N ILE A 34 -6.19 5.02 -17.98
CA ILE A 34 -5.33 5.97 -17.25
C ILE A 34 -5.66 5.96 -15.76
N ILE A 35 -6.95 5.88 -15.43
CA ILE A 35 -7.40 5.84 -14.04
C ILE A 35 -6.94 4.55 -13.36
N SER A 36 -7.14 3.40 -14.01
CA SER A 36 -6.70 2.08 -13.52
C SER A 36 -5.18 2.02 -13.38
N ALA A 37 -4.43 2.60 -14.32
CA ALA A 37 -2.99 2.73 -14.21
C ALA A 37 -2.60 3.56 -12.98
N GLY A 38 -3.32 4.65 -12.69
CA GLY A 38 -3.15 5.43 -11.46
C GLY A 38 -3.39 4.60 -10.20
N VAL A 39 -4.47 3.81 -10.14
CA VAL A 39 -4.75 2.91 -9.00
C VAL A 39 -3.60 1.93 -8.79
N GLY A 40 -3.18 1.24 -9.85
CA GLY A 40 -2.12 0.24 -9.80
C GLY A 40 -0.76 0.84 -9.43
N PHE A 41 -0.37 1.94 -10.08
CA PHE A 41 0.91 2.61 -9.85
C PHE A 41 1.04 3.12 -8.42
N PHE A 42 0.07 3.91 -7.93
CA PHE A 42 0.13 4.44 -6.58
C PHE A 42 -0.04 3.35 -5.52
N GLY A 43 -0.84 2.32 -5.79
CA GLY A 43 -0.97 1.16 -4.90
C GLY A 43 0.35 0.40 -4.75
N PHE A 44 1.05 0.15 -5.86
CA PHE A 44 2.36 -0.48 -5.85
C PHE A 44 3.43 0.41 -5.19
N LEU A 45 3.43 1.70 -5.50
CA LEU A 45 4.39 2.66 -4.91
C LEU A 45 4.26 2.75 -3.38
N ALA A 46 3.05 2.55 -2.84
CA ALA A 46 2.80 2.53 -1.39
C ALA A 46 3.49 1.36 -0.66
N ILE A 47 3.92 0.31 -1.37
CA ILE A 47 4.62 -0.84 -0.78
C ILE A 47 5.97 -0.41 -0.21
N PHE A 48 6.72 0.48 -0.88
CA PHE A 48 8.05 0.86 -0.40
C PHE A 48 8.03 1.60 0.95
N PRO A 49 7.21 2.66 1.15
CA PRO A 49 7.08 3.29 2.45
C PRO A 49 6.52 2.34 3.52
N ALA A 50 5.62 1.42 3.14
CA ALA A 50 5.10 0.41 4.06
C ALA A 50 6.20 -0.57 4.52
N LEU A 51 7.06 -1.02 3.62
CA LEU A 51 8.22 -1.86 3.95
C LEU A 51 9.23 -1.10 4.83
N MET A 52 9.50 0.17 4.52
CA MET A 52 10.36 1.02 5.35
C MET A 52 9.80 1.15 6.77
N ALA A 53 8.50 1.41 6.90
CA ALA A 53 7.82 1.46 8.19
C ALA A 53 7.92 0.13 8.93
N LEU A 54 7.71 -1.00 8.25
CA LEU A 54 7.80 -2.33 8.85
C LEU A 54 9.21 -2.65 9.35
N ILE A 55 10.25 -2.39 8.54
CA ILE A 55 11.66 -2.59 8.91
C ILE A 55 12.03 -1.71 10.11
N SER A 56 11.56 -0.46 10.11
CA SER A 56 11.86 0.48 11.16
C SER A 56 11.12 0.15 12.48
N ILE A 57 9.88 -0.31 12.40
CA ILE A 57 9.14 -0.89 13.55
C ILE A 57 9.86 -2.13 14.07
N TYR A 58 10.33 -3.02 13.19
CA TYR A 58 11.08 -4.21 13.58
C TYR A 58 12.38 -3.86 14.32
N GLY A 59 13.12 -2.87 13.83
CA GLY A 59 14.33 -2.35 14.49
C GLY A 59 14.05 -1.62 15.81
N PHE A 60 12.83 -1.12 16.01
CA PHE A 60 12.41 -0.49 17.27
C PHE A 60 11.94 -1.52 18.32
N VAL A 61 11.27 -2.59 17.89
CA VAL A 61 10.71 -3.63 18.78
C VAL A 61 11.76 -4.65 19.22
N MET A 62 12.81 -4.89 18.42
CA MET A 62 13.93 -5.72 18.82
C MET A 62 14.91 -4.93 19.69
N ASP A 63 15.02 -5.33 20.95
CA ASP A 63 15.94 -4.76 21.92
C ASP A 63 17.39 -5.04 21.48
N PRO A 64 18.26 -4.03 21.34
CA PRO A 64 19.69 -4.24 21.07
C PRO A 64 20.36 -5.23 22.03
N GLN A 65 19.83 -5.38 23.25
CA GLN A 65 20.30 -6.36 24.23
C GLN A 65 20.08 -7.81 23.80
N GLN A 66 19.00 -8.10 23.07
CA GLN A 66 18.78 -9.44 22.49
C GLN A 66 19.76 -9.74 21.35
N ILE A 67 20.16 -8.70 20.61
CA ILE A 67 21.19 -8.79 19.56
C ILE A 67 22.56 -9.00 20.21
N GLU A 68 22.90 -8.28 21.28
CA GLU A 68 24.14 -8.47 22.04
C GLU A 68 24.22 -9.86 22.68
N GLU A 69 23.14 -10.39 23.26
CA GLU A 69 23.14 -11.75 23.82
C GLU A 69 23.36 -12.83 22.76
N GLN A 70 22.83 -12.65 21.54
CA GLN A 70 23.07 -13.57 20.43
C GLN A 70 24.50 -13.45 19.91
N VAL A 71 25.03 -12.23 19.82
CA VAL A 71 26.40 -11.97 19.38
C VAL A 71 27.42 -12.48 20.41
N SER A 72 27.18 -12.33 21.71
CA SER A 72 28.10 -12.78 22.78
C SER A 72 28.22 -14.31 22.83
N LYS A 73 27.12 -15.03 22.55
CA LYS A 73 27.15 -16.51 22.44
C LYS A 73 28.05 -17.00 21.31
N ILE A 74 28.15 -16.25 20.22
CA ILE A 74 28.98 -16.59 19.06
C ILE A 74 30.40 -16.00 19.21
N SER A 75 30.57 -14.92 19.99
CA SER A 75 31.85 -14.22 20.14
C SER A 75 32.96 -15.10 20.72
N SER A 76 32.61 -16.09 21.55
CA SER A 76 33.55 -17.09 22.08
C SER A 76 34.19 -18.00 21.02
N MET A 77 33.64 -18.02 19.80
CA MET A 77 34.15 -18.80 18.65
C MET A 77 34.79 -17.91 17.57
N ILE A 78 34.83 -16.58 17.77
CA ILE A 78 35.29 -15.61 16.77
C ILE A 78 36.73 -15.14 17.10
N PRO A 79 37.66 -15.13 16.12
CA PRO A 79 39.01 -14.61 16.30
C PRO A 79 39.05 -13.13 16.73
N GLU A 80 40.05 -12.76 17.53
CA GLU A 80 40.21 -11.44 18.15
C GLU A 80 40.09 -10.26 17.16
N GLN A 81 40.54 -10.42 15.91
CA GLN A 81 40.45 -9.37 14.88
C GLN A 81 39.01 -9.05 14.43
N MET A 82 38.05 -9.97 14.59
CA MET A 82 36.64 -9.70 14.29
C MET A 82 35.93 -9.01 15.45
N HIS A 83 36.47 -9.11 16.68
CA HIS A 83 35.91 -8.46 17.85
C HIS A 83 35.99 -6.94 17.74
N GLU A 84 37.11 -6.37 17.30
CA GLU A 84 37.23 -4.91 17.12
C GLU A 84 36.28 -4.37 16.06
N ILE A 85 36.11 -5.10 14.95
CA ILE A 85 35.18 -4.71 13.86
C ILE A 85 33.72 -4.82 14.32
N LEU A 86 33.39 -5.85 15.10
CA LEU A 86 32.06 -6.04 15.68
C LEU A 86 31.77 -5.01 16.77
N GLN A 87 32.70 -4.75 17.70
CA GLN A 87 32.55 -3.71 18.72
C GLN A 87 32.41 -2.33 18.10
N TYR A 88 33.19 -2.01 17.07
CA TYR A 88 33.04 -0.75 16.34
C TYR A 88 31.67 -0.63 15.64
N ARG A 89 31.14 -1.73 15.08
CA ARG A 89 29.79 -1.75 14.49
C ARG A 89 28.70 -1.71 15.55
N VAL A 90 28.88 -2.37 16.68
CA VAL A 90 27.97 -2.39 17.83
C VAL A 90 27.91 -1.01 18.48
N ASP A 91 29.02 -0.35 18.80
CA ASP A 91 29.00 0.99 19.38
C ASP A 91 28.38 2.05 18.44
N ASN A 92 28.46 1.84 17.12
CA ASN A 92 27.87 2.72 16.10
C ASN A 92 26.46 2.30 15.63
N PHE A 93 25.99 1.08 15.92
CA PHE A 93 24.61 0.62 15.65
C PHE A 93 23.72 0.56 16.90
N ILE A 94 24.30 0.34 18.09
CA ILE A 94 23.65 0.21 19.40
C ILE A 94 23.61 1.54 20.16
N LYS A 95 24.24 2.59 19.62
CA LYS A 95 23.64 3.92 19.74
C LYS A 95 22.60 4.03 18.63
N PRO A 96 21.33 3.65 18.85
CA PRO A 96 20.32 4.31 18.07
C PRO A 96 20.54 5.80 18.40
N GLU A 97 20.82 6.61 17.40
CA GLU A 97 20.24 7.94 17.42
C GLU A 97 18.73 7.68 17.57
N GLY A 98 18.25 7.56 18.81
CA GLY A 98 16.87 7.19 19.13
C GLY A 98 15.85 8.14 18.49
N GLU A 99 16.34 9.31 18.05
CA GLU A 99 15.60 10.27 17.24
C GLU A 99 15.52 9.88 15.75
N SER A 100 16.59 9.42 15.09
CA SER A 100 16.59 9.19 13.63
C SER A 100 15.78 7.97 13.21
N LEU A 101 15.78 6.89 14.01
CA LEU A 101 14.96 5.70 13.78
C LEU A 101 13.46 6.00 13.95
N GLY A 102 13.09 6.87 14.90
CA GLY A 102 11.72 7.32 15.12
C GLY A 102 11.20 8.18 13.98
N TRP A 103 11.98 9.18 13.55
CA TRP A 103 11.60 10.08 12.45
C TRP A 103 11.48 9.36 11.10
N GLY A 104 12.38 8.40 10.80
CA GLY A 104 12.30 7.58 9.59
C GLY A 104 11.02 6.75 9.53
N THR A 105 10.65 6.10 10.64
CA THR A 105 9.39 5.35 10.77
C THR A 105 8.18 6.25 10.54
N PHE A 106 8.13 7.38 11.24
CA PHE A 106 7.01 8.31 11.18
C PHE A 106 6.79 8.88 9.78
N LEU A 107 7.88 9.32 9.12
CA LEU A 107 7.84 9.82 7.75
C LEU A 107 7.46 8.73 6.76
N GLY A 108 7.98 7.50 6.92
CA GLY A 108 7.62 6.35 6.09
C GLY A 108 6.13 6.03 6.16
N ILE A 109 5.55 6.01 7.36
CA ILE A 109 4.11 5.78 7.57
C ILE A 109 3.29 6.90 6.92
N LEU A 110 3.63 8.17 7.17
CA LEU A 110 2.92 9.30 6.59
C LEU A 110 2.95 9.28 5.06
N LEU A 111 4.12 9.03 4.47
CA LEU A 111 4.27 8.91 3.02
C LEU A 111 3.50 7.72 2.47
N GLY A 112 3.52 6.58 3.15
CA GLY A 112 2.74 5.39 2.79
C GLY A 112 1.25 5.67 2.76
N ILE A 113 0.71 6.31 3.79
CA ILE A 113 -0.70 6.70 3.87
C ILE A 113 -1.03 7.70 2.77
N TRP A 114 -0.18 8.70 2.52
CA TRP A 114 -0.39 9.68 1.47
C TRP A 114 -0.48 9.02 0.09
N ILE A 115 0.52 8.19 -0.25
CA ILE A 115 0.60 7.51 -1.55
C ILE A 115 -0.54 6.50 -1.71
N GLY A 116 -0.87 5.74 -0.66
CA GLY A 116 -2.02 4.84 -0.66
C GLY A 116 -3.34 5.59 -0.89
N ASN A 117 -3.51 6.76 -0.28
CA ASN A 117 -4.69 7.61 -0.49
C ASN A 117 -4.78 8.16 -1.91
N LEU A 118 -3.66 8.37 -2.61
CA LEU A 118 -3.70 8.68 -4.04
C LEU A 118 -4.34 7.54 -4.83
N ALA A 119 -3.96 6.29 -4.58
CA ALA A 119 -4.57 5.12 -5.22
C ALA A 119 -6.08 5.04 -4.95
N THR A 120 -6.50 5.25 -3.70
CA THR A 120 -7.92 5.28 -3.32
C THR A 120 -8.69 6.40 -4.03
N LYS A 121 -8.09 7.58 -4.22
CA LYS A 121 -8.71 8.68 -4.98
C LYS A 121 -8.92 8.32 -6.45
N PHE A 122 -7.95 7.66 -7.08
CA PHE A 122 -8.11 7.16 -8.45
C PHE A 122 -9.22 6.11 -8.54
N LEU A 123 -9.31 5.22 -7.54
CA LEU A 123 -10.38 4.23 -7.48
C LEU A 123 -11.76 4.89 -7.37
N PHE A 124 -11.91 5.87 -6.48
CA PHE A 124 -13.14 6.65 -6.33
C PHE A 124 -13.51 7.39 -7.60
N ARG A 125 -12.54 7.97 -8.30
CA ARG A 125 -12.75 8.60 -9.60
C ARG A 125 -13.26 7.59 -10.64
N GLY A 126 -12.68 6.39 -10.68
CA GLY A 126 -13.14 5.31 -11.55
C GLY A 126 -14.58 4.88 -11.27
N ILE A 127 -14.94 4.74 -9.99
CA ILE A 127 -16.32 4.42 -9.57
C ILE A 127 -17.27 5.53 -10.01
N ASN A 128 -16.96 6.80 -9.72
CA ASN A 128 -17.81 7.93 -10.11
C ASN A 128 -18.04 7.99 -11.63
N ILE A 129 -17.00 7.73 -12.42
CA ILE A 129 -17.07 7.67 -13.89
C ILE A 129 -17.94 6.50 -14.35
N SER A 130 -17.82 5.33 -13.72
CA SER A 130 -18.64 4.16 -14.05
C SER A 130 -20.13 4.38 -13.76
N TYR A 131 -20.46 5.17 -12.74
CA TYR A 131 -21.83 5.51 -12.38
C TYR A 131 -22.33 6.79 -13.07
N GLU A 132 -21.51 7.42 -13.93
CA GLU A 132 -21.81 8.70 -14.59
C GLU A 132 -22.24 9.79 -13.57
N THR A 133 -21.71 9.72 -12.35
CA THR A 133 -22.02 10.67 -11.27
C THR A 133 -20.92 11.70 -11.12
N ASP A 134 -21.28 12.97 -11.27
CA ASP A 134 -20.44 14.06 -10.80
C ASP A 134 -20.45 14.08 -9.27
N SER A 135 -19.27 14.05 -8.66
CA SER A 135 -19.17 14.13 -7.22
C SER A 135 -19.60 15.53 -6.76
N GLN A 136 -20.85 15.67 -6.32
CA GLN A 136 -21.34 16.90 -5.67
C GLN A 136 -20.74 17.11 -4.26
N ARG A 137 -19.91 16.16 -3.80
CA ARG A 137 -19.23 16.22 -2.51
C ARG A 137 -18.06 17.19 -2.62
N GLY A 138 -18.03 18.22 -1.78
CA GLY A 138 -16.92 19.16 -1.70
C GLY A 138 -15.58 18.46 -1.42
N ILE A 139 -14.47 19.11 -1.80
CA ILE A 139 -13.10 18.57 -1.75
C ILE A 139 -12.77 17.96 -0.39
N ILE A 140 -13.16 18.63 0.71
CA ILE A 140 -12.92 18.19 2.09
C ILE A 140 -13.61 16.85 2.37
N LYS A 141 -14.91 16.74 2.07
CA LYS A 141 -15.68 15.51 2.30
C LYS A 141 -15.15 14.36 1.44
N ASN A 142 -14.76 14.63 0.20
CA ASN A 142 -14.17 13.63 -0.68
C ASN A 142 -12.83 13.12 -0.15
N ASN A 143 -11.90 14.02 0.21
CA ASN A 143 -10.60 13.64 0.78
C ASN A 143 -10.75 12.88 2.10
N GLY A 144 -11.69 13.28 2.96
CA GLY A 144 -11.96 12.59 4.21
C GLY A 144 -12.45 11.15 3.98
N LEU A 145 -13.35 10.95 3.01
CA LEU A 145 -13.85 9.61 2.68
C LEU A 145 -12.75 8.73 2.09
N THR A 146 -11.92 9.26 1.16
CA THR A 146 -10.84 8.46 0.58
C THR A 146 -9.81 8.08 1.65
N LEU A 147 -9.45 9.01 2.54
CA LEU A 147 -8.53 8.74 3.64
C LEU A 147 -9.08 7.67 4.60
N LEU A 148 -10.38 7.72 4.93
CA LEU A 148 -11.05 6.71 5.75
C LEU A 148 -10.94 5.31 5.12
N PHE A 149 -11.20 5.20 3.81
CA PHE A 149 -11.07 3.94 3.08
C PHE A 149 -9.61 3.46 3.01
N THR A 150 -8.64 4.38 2.88
CA THR A 150 -7.21 4.04 2.95
C THR A 150 -6.85 3.45 4.31
N PHE A 151 -7.27 4.08 5.42
CA PHE A 151 -7.07 3.53 6.76
C PHE A 151 -7.75 2.17 6.93
N GLY A 152 -9.00 2.02 6.46
CA GLY A 152 -9.71 0.74 6.48
C GLY A 152 -8.96 -0.37 5.72
N ALA A 153 -8.42 -0.05 4.54
CA ALA A 153 -7.60 -0.98 3.76
C ALA A 153 -6.31 -1.36 4.49
N ILE A 154 -5.60 -0.40 5.09
CA ILE A 154 -4.39 -0.66 5.88
C ILE A 154 -4.71 -1.59 7.06
N ILE A 155 -5.78 -1.32 7.81
CA ILE A 155 -6.21 -2.16 8.94
C ILE A 155 -6.52 -3.58 8.46
N LEU A 156 -7.25 -3.74 7.36
CA LEU A 156 -7.55 -5.05 6.78
C LEU A 156 -6.30 -5.81 6.36
N ILE A 157 -5.30 -5.13 5.79
CA ILE A 157 -4.02 -5.74 5.41
C ILE A 157 -3.28 -6.21 6.66
N ILE A 158 -3.21 -5.39 7.71
CA ILE A 158 -2.55 -5.74 8.97
C ILE A 158 -3.26 -6.94 9.62
N LEU A 159 -4.59 -6.94 9.69
CA LEU A 159 -5.38 -8.04 10.24
C LEU A 159 -5.19 -9.33 9.43
N SER A 160 -5.17 -9.23 8.10
CA SER A 160 -4.92 -10.38 7.21
C SER A 160 -3.52 -10.95 7.42
N ALA A 161 -2.51 -10.09 7.55
CA ALA A 161 -1.14 -10.52 7.82
C ALA A 161 -1.02 -11.19 9.20
N ALA A 162 -1.66 -10.62 10.24
CA ALA A 162 -1.69 -11.22 11.56
C ALA A 162 -2.34 -12.62 11.52
N LEU A 163 -3.48 -12.77 10.84
CA LEU A 163 -4.17 -14.05 10.71
C LEU A 163 -3.37 -15.10 9.93
N ILE A 164 -2.48 -14.70 9.02
CA ILE A 164 -1.60 -15.64 8.30
C ILE A 164 -0.44 -16.12 9.19
N VAL A 165 0.04 -15.27 10.10
CA VAL A 165 1.18 -15.55 10.98
C VAL A 165 0.79 -16.38 12.21
N PHE A 166 -0.46 -16.27 12.67
CA PHE A 166 -1.01 -17.00 13.82
C PHE A 166 -1.92 -18.14 13.39
#